data_AF-Q703J2-F1
#
_entry.id   AF-Q703J2-F1
#
_cell.length_a   1.000
_cell.length_b   1.000
_cell.length_c   1.000
_cell.angle_alpha   90.00
_cell.angle_beta   90.00
_cell.angle_gamma   90.00
#
_symmetry.space_group_name_H-M   'P 1'
#
loop_
_entity.id
_entity.type
_entity.pdbx_description
1 polymer ?
#
loop_
_entity_poly.entity_id
_entity_poly.type
_entity_poly.pdbx_seq_one_letter_code
_entity_poly.pdbx_strand_id
1 'polypeptide(L)'
;RETWSHTPQYKIGYCQQCPDKVQWPSNFGPKPPLYFNAGMFVFQPNVATYHDLLEKVQITKPTPFAEQDFLNMYFKDKYKPIPNVYNLVLAMMWRHPENVELEKVQVVHYCAAGSKPWRYTG
;
A
#
# COMPACT_ATOMS: atom_id res chain seq x y z
N ARG A 1 12.27 -9.60 7.51
CA ARG A 1 11.34 -9.17 6.43
C ARG A 1 10.39 -8.19 7.09
N GLU A 2 10.29 -6.97 6.57
CA GLU A 2 9.43 -5.95 7.16
C GLU A 2 7.97 -6.40 7.12
N THR A 3 7.30 -6.33 8.27
CA THR A 3 5.90 -6.75 8.41
C THR A 3 5.13 -5.73 9.23
N TRP A 4 3.81 -5.79 9.08
CA TRP A 4 2.86 -5.00 9.85
C TRP A 4 2.68 -5.49 11.29
N SER A 5 3.46 -6.47 11.77
CA SER A 5 3.24 -7.12 13.07
C SER A 5 3.25 -6.18 14.28
N HIS A 6 3.93 -5.04 14.14
CA HIS A 6 4.03 -4.03 15.17
C HIS A 6 2.77 -3.14 15.29
N THR A 7 1.89 -3.13 14.28
CA THR A 7 0.75 -2.21 14.25
C THR A 7 -0.46 -2.72 15.03
N PRO A 8 -1.31 -1.83 15.57
CA PRO A 8 -2.57 -2.23 16.21
C PRO A 8 -3.49 -3.00 15.26
N GLN A 9 -3.52 -2.62 13.97
CA GLN A 9 -4.36 -3.29 12.97
C GLN A 9 -4.03 -4.77 12.86
N TYR A 10 -2.73 -5.09 12.77
CA TYR A 10 -2.27 -6.45 12.64
C TYR A 10 -2.61 -7.29 13.88
N LYS A 11 -2.42 -6.72 15.07
CA LYS A 11 -2.66 -7.41 16.35
C LYS A 11 -4.11 -7.88 16.53
N ILE A 12 -5.07 -7.15 15.98
CA ILE A 12 -6.50 -7.49 16.05
C ILE A 12 -7.00 -8.21 14.79
N GLY A 13 -6.15 -8.41 13.77
CA GLY A 13 -6.57 -8.97 12.49
C GLY A 13 -7.42 -8.04 11.63
N TYR A 14 -7.40 -6.73 11.89
CA TYR A 14 -8.10 -5.74 11.08
C TYR A 14 -7.48 -5.66 9.68
N CYS A 15 -8.31 -5.79 8.64
CA CYS A 15 -7.87 -5.72 7.25
C CYS A 15 -8.73 -4.74 6.43
N GLN A 16 -8.08 -3.80 5.73
CA GLN A 16 -8.77 -2.82 4.87
C GLN A 16 -9.44 -3.46 3.65
N GLN A 17 -8.99 -4.65 3.22
CA GLN A 17 -9.56 -5.38 2.08
C GLN A 17 -10.85 -6.13 2.44
N CYS A 18 -11.11 -6.35 3.73
CA CYS A 18 -12.30 -7.04 4.23
C CYS A 18 -12.71 -6.45 5.60
N PRO A 19 -13.07 -5.15 5.63
CA PRO A 19 -13.31 -4.42 6.88
C PRO A 19 -14.47 -5.01 7.71
N ASP A 20 -15.32 -5.82 7.09
CA ASP A 20 -16.47 -6.44 7.76
C ASP A 20 -16.10 -7.67 8.59
N LYS A 21 -14.96 -8.31 8.31
CA LYS A 21 -14.49 -9.50 9.06
C LYS A 21 -14.06 -9.13 10.48
N VAL A 22 -13.43 -7.97 10.64
CA VAL A 22 -13.04 -7.41 11.94
C VAL A 22 -13.33 -5.92 11.92
N GLN A 23 -14.27 -5.48 12.74
CA GLN A 23 -14.60 -4.05 12.87
C GLN A 23 -13.51 -3.32 13.67
N TRP A 24 -13.23 -2.07 13.31
CA TRP A 24 -12.28 -1.24 14.04
C TRP A 24 -12.85 -0.87 15.42
N PRO A 25 -12.19 -1.22 16.54
CA PRO A 25 -12.72 -0.93 17.87
C PRO A 25 -12.80 0.57 18.15
N SER A 26 -13.88 1.04 18.77
CA SER A 26 -14.08 2.47 19.08
C SER A 26 -13.03 3.02 20.06
N ASN A 27 -12.48 2.17 20.94
CA ASN A 27 -11.43 2.53 21.89
C ASN A 27 -10.02 2.57 21.28
N PHE A 28 -9.86 2.27 19.98
CA PHE A 28 -8.56 2.30 19.28
C PHE A 28 -8.28 3.64 18.58
N GLY A 29 -9.16 4.64 18.77
CA GLY A 29 -9.06 5.93 18.11
C GLY A 29 -9.53 5.87 16.64
N PRO A 30 -9.11 6.82 15.79
CA PRO A 30 -9.57 6.86 14.41
C PRO A 30 -9.12 5.61 13.64
N LYS A 31 -9.99 5.18 12.72
CA LYS A 31 -9.68 4.08 11.80
C LYS A 31 -8.41 4.42 11.01
N PRO A 32 -7.53 3.45 10.76
CA PRO A 32 -6.33 3.66 9.94
C PRO A 32 -6.71 4.24 8.58
N PRO A 33 -6.02 5.30 8.10
CA PRO A 33 -6.28 5.86 6.79
C PRO A 33 -6.03 4.82 5.71
N LEU A 34 -6.69 4.96 4.57
CA LEU A 34 -6.44 4.11 3.41
C LEU A 34 -4.96 4.15 3.05
N TYR A 35 -4.37 2.97 2.83
CA TYR A 35 -2.95 2.83 2.58
C TYR A 35 -2.71 2.28 1.18
N PHE A 36 -1.90 2.96 0.37
CA PHE A 36 -1.69 2.65 -1.03
C PHE A 36 -0.32 2.04 -1.31
N ASN A 37 -0.25 1.24 -2.39
CA ASN A 37 1.01 0.72 -2.88
C ASN A 37 1.70 1.72 -3.81
N ALA A 38 2.94 2.08 -3.52
CA ALA A 38 3.68 3.09 -4.29
C ALA A 38 4.23 2.61 -5.64
N GLY A 39 4.05 1.33 -5.99
CA GLY A 39 4.51 0.79 -7.27
C GLY A 39 3.79 1.33 -8.49
N MET A 40 2.56 1.82 -8.31
CA MET A 40 1.82 2.54 -9.35
C MET A 40 0.91 3.56 -8.69
N PHE A 41 1.05 4.82 -9.10
CA PHE A 41 0.15 5.91 -8.77
C PHE A 41 0.20 6.96 -9.88
N VAL A 42 -0.84 7.78 -9.96
CA VAL A 42 -0.92 8.89 -10.92
C VAL A 42 -0.67 10.20 -10.18
N PHE A 43 0.17 11.06 -10.75
CA PHE A 43 0.45 12.38 -10.20
C PHE A 43 0.61 13.41 -11.32
N GLN A 44 0.43 14.67 -10.97
CA GLN A 44 0.75 15.81 -11.84
C GLN A 44 2.14 16.33 -11.46
N PRO A 45 3.12 16.34 -12.39
CA PRO A 45 4.43 16.92 -12.13
C PRO A 45 4.32 18.39 -11.68
N ASN A 46 5.01 18.71 -10.59
CA ASN A 46 4.98 20.05 -10.02
C ASN A 46 6.27 20.33 -9.24
N VAL A 47 6.97 21.41 -9.60
CA VAL A 47 8.28 21.75 -9.03
C VAL A 47 8.19 22.10 -7.53
N ALA A 48 7.13 22.79 -7.11
CA ALA A 48 6.93 23.10 -5.69
C ALA A 48 6.71 21.82 -4.86
N THR A 49 5.96 20.84 -5.40
CA THR A 49 5.77 19.53 -4.77
C THR A 49 7.08 18.75 -4.69
N TYR A 50 7.93 18.83 -5.72
CA TYR A 50 9.26 18.21 -5.70
C TYR A 50 10.15 18.76 -4.57
N HIS A 51 10.26 20.09 -4.44
CA HIS A 51 11.07 20.70 -3.38
C HIS A 51 10.53 20.38 -1.99
N ASP A 52 9.21 20.44 -1.79
CA ASP A 52 8.59 20.10 -0.52
C ASP A 52 8.72 18.60 -0.17
N LEU A 53 8.66 17.70 -1.15
CA LEU A 53 8.98 16.28 -0.96
C LEU A 53 10.44 16.10 -0.51
N LEU A 54 11.38 16.83 -1.14
CA LEU A 54 12.81 16.74 -0.82
C LEU A 54 13.11 17.25 0.58
N GLU A 55 12.54 18.39 0.99
CA GLU A 55 12.69 18.92 2.34
C GLU A 55 12.11 17.95 3.38
N LYS A 56 10.92 17.40 3.13
CA LYS A 56 10.27 16.48 4.07
C LYS A 56 10.99 15.13 4.17
N VAL A 57 11.50 14.58 3.07
CA VAL A 57 12.19 13.27 3.12
C VAL A 57 13.49 13.37 3.92
N GLN A 58 14.19 14.50 3.88
CA GLN A 58 15.43 14.72 4.63
C GLN A 58 15.23 14.68 6.16
N ILE A 59 14.08 15.13 6.64
CA ILE A 59 13.76 15.15 8.08
C ILE A 59 12.90 13.96 8.53
N THR A 60 12.38 13.17 7.58
CA THR A 60 11.52 12.02 7.90
C THR A 60 12.38 10.85 8.38
N LYS A 61 12.00 10.27 9.53
CA LYS A 61 12.64 9.06 10.03
C LYS A 61 12.37 7.89 9.08
N PRO A 62 13.38 7.06 8.74
CA PRO A 62 13.16 5.86 7.94
C PRO A 62 12.10 4.95 8.55
N THR A 63 11.25 4.38 7.70
CA THR A 63 10.19 3.45 8.07
C THR A 63 10.35 2.11 7.35
N PRO A 64 9.70 1.04 7.83
CA PRO A 64 9.80 -0.30 7.24
C PRO A 64 9.46 -0.40 5.75
N PHE A 65 8.52 0.40 5.23
CA PHE A 65 8.13 0.38 3.82
C PHE A 65 8.63 1.59 3.03
N ALA A 66 9.72 2.22 3.48
CA ALA A 66 10.49 3.23 2.74
C ALA A 66 9.63 4.30 2.04
N GLU A 67 9.72 4.40 0.71
CA GLU A 67 9.00 5.42 -0.07
C GLU A 67 7.49 5.28 0.04
N GLN A 68 6.96 4.06 0.21
CA GLN A 68 5.53 3.84 0.29
C GLN A 68 4.93 4.47 1.53
N ASP A 69 5.55 4.27 2.69
CA ASP A 69 5.13 4.91 3.94
C ASP A 69 5.26 6.43 3.86
N PHE A 70 6.40 6.91 3.32
CA PHE A 70 6.64 8.34 3.15
C PHE A 70 5.56 9.00 2.28
N LEU A 71 5.24 8.40 1.14
CA LEU A 71 4.22 8.93 0.23
C LEU A 71 2.81 8.84 0.81
N ASN A 72 2.49 7.77 1.56
CA ASN A 72 1.21 7.69 2.27
C ASN A 72 1.08 8.77 3.36
N MET A 73 2.16 9.06 4.09
CA MET A 73 2.20 10.16 5.06
C MET A 73 2.06 11.53 4.35
N TYR A 74 2.83 11.76 3.29
CA TYR A 74 2.89 13.04 2.58
C TYR A 74 1.56 13.37 1.87
N PHE A 75 0.95 12.38 1.19
CA PHE A 75 -0.28 12.56 0.42
C PHE A 75 -1.56 12.15 1.16
N LYS A 76 -1.51 11.93 2.48
CA LYS A 76 -2.64 11.40 3.28
C LYS A 76 -3.98 12.13 3.05
N ASP A 77 -3.93 13.45 2.82
CA ASP A 77 -5.12 14.30 2.66
C ASP A 77 -5.57 14.46 1.20
N LYS A 78 -4.77 13.97 0.24
CA LYS A 78 -5.01 14.13 -1.22
C LYS A 78 -5.20 12.82 -1.95
N TYR A 79 -4.70 11.73 -1.37
CA TYR A 79 -4.68 10.42 -2.01
C TYR A 79 -6.10 9.89 -2.29
N LYS A 80 -6.23 9.22 -3.44
CA LYS A 80 -7.41 8.46 -3.84
C LYS A 80 -6.99 7.06 -4.29
N PRO A 81 -7.63 5.99 -3.81
CA PRO A 81 -7.29 4.63 -4.20
C PRO A 81 -7.53 4.39 -5.68
N ILE A 82 -6.56 3.75 -6.32
CA ILE A 82 -6.72 3.15 -7.63
C ILE A 82 -7.26 1.72 -7.47
N PRO A 83 -8.15 1.26 -8.37
CA PRO A 83 -8.59 -0.13 -8.37
C PRO A 83 -7.42 -1.12 -8.50
N ASN A 84 -7.53 -2.29 -7.86
CA ASN A 84 -6.51 -3.34 -7.89
C ASN A 84 -6.14 -3.77 -9.32
N VAL A 85 -7.06 -3.67 -10.29
CA VAL A 85 -6.79 -4.04 -11.70
C VAL A 85 -5.66 -3.22 -12.34
N TYR A 86 -5.36 -2.02 -11.82
CA TYR A 86 -4.28 -1.17 -12.33
C TYR A 86 -2.98 -1.27 -11.52
N ASN A 87 -2.97 -2.00 -10.40
CA ASN A 87 -1.78 -2.23 -9.58
C ASN A 87 -1.97 -3.51 -8.75
N LEU A 88 -2.14 -4.65 -9.42
CA LEU A 88 -2.42 -5.91 -8.73
C LEU A 88 -1.15 -6.39 -8.03
N VAL A 89 -1.04 -6.09 -6.74
CA VAL A 89 -0.01 -6.68 -5.88
C VAL A 89 -0.24 -8.18 -5.80
N LEU A 90 0.75 -8.97 -6.22
CA LEU A 90 0.59 -10.43 -6.39
C LEU A 90 0.05 -11.15 -5.14
N ALA A 91 0.38 -10.64 -3.94
CA ALA A 91 -0.12 -11.20 -2.68
C ALA A 91 -1.64 -11.18 -2.50
N MET A 92 -2.35 -10.34 -3.26
CA MET A 92 -3.82 -10.32 -3.27
C MET A 92 -4.40 -11.65 -3.77
N MET A 93 -3.71 -12.34 -4.69
CA MET A 93 -4.19 -13.61 -5.26
C MET A 93 -4.42 -14.70 -4.21
N TRP A 94 -3.64 -14.73 -3.13
CA TRP A 94 -3.77 -15.75 -2.07
C TRP A 94 -4.23 -15.19 -0.72
N ARG A 95 -4.19 -13.87 -0.51
CA ARG A 95 -4.70 -13.25 0.73
C ARG A 95 -6.16 -12.83 0.63
N HIS A 96 -6.55 -12.35 -0.55
CA HIS A 96 -7.89 -11.82 -0.83
C HIS A 96 -8.35 -12.21 -2.25
N PRO A 97 -8.39 -13.52 -2.59
CA PRO A 97 -8.85 -13.97 -3.90
C PRO A 97 -10.26 -13.47 -4.22
N GLU A 98 -11.10 -13.24 -3.21
CA GLU A 98 -12.44 -12.67 -3.37
C GLU A 98 -12.46 -11.27 -3.99
N ASN A 99 -11.33 -10.54 -3.94
CA ASN A 99 -11.19 -9.17 -4.43
C ASN A 99 -10.40 -9.10 -5.76
N VAL A 100 -10.20 -10.23 -6.44
CA VAL A 100 -9.43 -10.29 -7.70
C VAL A 100 -10.26 -10.88 -8.82
N GLU A 101 -10.52 -10.07 -9.84
CA GLU A 101 -11.09 -10.51 -11.13
C GLU A 101 -9.95 -10.55 -12.16
N LEU A 102 -9.32 -11.71 -12.32
CA LEU A 102 -8.05 -11.85 -13.05
C LEU A 102 -8.16 -11.38 -14.51
N GLU A 103 -9.30 -11.64 -15.15
CA GLU A 103 -9.58 -11.30 -16.55
C GLU A 103 -9.65 -9.80 -16.79
N LYS A 104 -9.85 -8.99 -15.74
CA LYS A 104 -9.92 -7.52 -15.80
C LYS A 104 -8.59 -6.85 -15.48
N VAL A 105 -7.58 -7.60 -15.02
CA VAL A 105 -6.30 -7.06 -14.58
C VAL A 105 -5.52 -6.51 -15.77
N GLN A 106 -5.04 -5.27 -15.64
CA GLN A 106 -4.24 -4.60 -16.66
C GLN A 106 -2.76 -4.52 -16.27
N VAL A 107 -2.45 -4.42 -14.98
CA VAL A 107 -1.08 -4.30 -14.47
C VAL A 107 -0.88 -5.22 -13.27
N VAL A 108 0.14 -6.07 -13.34
CA VAL A 108 0.56 -6.97 -12.26
C VAL A 108 1.84 -6.44 -11.61
N HIS A 109 1.80 -6.26 -10.30
CA HIS A 109 2.95 -5.82 -9.51
C HIS A 109 3.61 -7.00 -8.78
N TYR A 110 4.72 -7.46 -9.36
CA TYR A 110 5.59 -8.50 -8.77
C TYR A 110 6.47 -7.94 -7.64
N CYS A 111 5.87 -7.45 -6.55
CA CYS A 111 6.58 -6.90 -5.38
C CYS A 111 6.84 -7.90 -4.25
N ALA A 112 6.19 -9.06 -4.26
CA ALA A 112 6.38 -10.06 -3.23
C ALA A 112 7.81 -10.63 -3.28
N ALA A 113 8.42 -10.87 -2.11
CA ALA A 113 9.75 -11.49 -2.08
C ALA A 113 9.70 -12.86 -2.78
N GLY A 114 10.67 -13.10 -3.66
CA GLY A 114 10.70 -14.28 -4.53
C GLY A 114 9.90 -14.13 -5.83
N SER A 115 8.94 -13.21 -5.92
CA SER A 115 8.05 -13.14 -7.10
C SER A 115 8.64 -12.46 -8.33
N LYS A 116 9.93 -12.09 -8.33
CA LYS A 116 10.53 -11.41 -9.47
C LYS A 116 10.57 -12.37 -10.67
N PRO A 117 9.92 -12.06 -11.82
CA PRO A 117 9.74 -13.04 -12.90
C PRO A 117 11.03 -13.63 -13.45
N TRP A 118 12.09 -12.82 -13.55
CA TRP A 118 13.41 -13.24 -14.04
C TRP A 118 14.15 -14.24 -13.15
N ARG A 119 13.58 -14.64 -12.00
CA ARG A 119 14.12 -15.73 -11.17
C ARG A 119 13.66 -17.12 -11.60
N TYR A 120 12.73 -17.20 -12.54
CA TYR A 120 12.14 -18.46 -12.99
C TYR A 120 12.49 -18.71 -14.45
N THR A 121 12.77 -19.97 -14.78
CA THR A 121 12.82 -20.46 -16.16
C THR A 121 11.43 -20.98 -16.51
N GLY A 122 10.90 -20.58 -17.67
CA GLY A 122 9.59 -21.01 -18.17
C GLY A 122 9.56 -22.48 -18.60
#